data_AF-M1ASU0-F1
#
_entry.id   AF-M1ASU0-F1
#
_cell.length_a   1.000
_cell.length_b   1.000
_cell.length_c   1.000
_cell.angle_alpha   90.00
_cell.angle_beta   90.00
_cell.angle_gamma   90.00
#
_symmetry.space_group_name_H-M   'P 1'
#
loop_
_entity.id
_entity.type
_entity.pdbx_description
1 polymer ?
#
loop_
_entity_poly.entity_id
_entity_poly.type
_entity_poly.pdbx_seq_one_letter_code
_entity_poly.pdbx_strand_id
1 'polypeptide(L)'
;MNDALMGILRIRNLISPPYVSVQPHMTVHEISNSDQFVVLGSDGLFDFFSNDEVVKLVHSYILCHPSGDPAKYLVEQLVMRAADCAGTISMRCITSLSPSNHF
;
A
#
# COMPACT_ATOMS: atom_id res chain seq x y z
N MET A 1 11.34 14.45 -27.06
CA MET A 1 10.50 14.59 -25.85
C MET A 1 11.07 13.83 -24.64
N ASN A 2 12.09 12.97 -24.79
CA ASN A 2 12.69 12.22 -23.68
C ASN A 2 14.02 12.79 -23.16
N ASP A 3 14.61 13.78 -23.85
CA ASP A 3 15.96 14.31 -23.54
C ASP A 3 16.02 15.16 -22.27
N ALA A 4 14.93 15.87 -21.93
CA ALA A 4 14.86 16.69 -20.72
C ALA A 4 14.85 15.84 -19.44
N LEU A 5 14.22 14.65 -19.48
CA LEU A 5 14.14 13.73 -18.34
C LEU A 5 15.46 12.97 -18.12
N MET A 6 16.25 12.75 -19.19
CA MET A 6 17.55 12.10 -19.11
C MET A 6 18.59 12.90 -18.29
N GLY A 7 18.47 14.24 -18.23
CA GLY A 7 19.38 15.08 -17.45
C GLY A 7 19.13 15.04 -15.94
N ILE A 8 17.87 14.85 -15.54
CA ILE A 8 17.43 14.85 -14.14
C ILE A 8 17.58 13.44 -13.53
N LEU A 9 17.32 12.39 -14.31
CA LEU A 9 17.38 10.99 -13.87
C LEU A 9 18.71 10.29 -14.21
N ARG A 10 19.85 11.01 -14.17
CA ARG A 10 21.17 10.42 -14.46
C ARG A 10 21.56 9.37 -13.40
N ILE A 11 21.08 8.14 -13.57
CA ILE A 11 21.52 6.97 -12.83
C ILE A 11 22.95 6.64 -13.31
N ARG A 12 23.93 6.86 -12.43
CA ARG A 12 25.33 6.52 -12.70
C ARG A 12 25.49 4.99 -12.69
N ASN A 13 26.38 4.44 -13.52
CA ASN A 13 26.74 3.01 -13.58
C ASN A 13 25.73 2.07 -14.24
N LEU A 14 24.96 2.56 -15.22
CA LEU A 14 24.21 1.70 -16.15
C LEU A 14 25.20 1.08 -17.16
N ILE A 15 25.74 -0.11 -16.87
CA ILE A 15 26.83 -0.73 -17.64
C ILE A 15 26.31 -1.66 -18.77
N SER A 16 25.22 -2.39 -18.56
CA SER A 16 24.65 -3.27 -19.60
C SER A 16 23.12 -3.43 -19.48
N PRO A 17 22.32 -2.93 -20.44
CA PRO A 17 20.87 -3.17 -20.47
C PRO A 17 20.53 -4.64 -20.83
N PRO A 18 19.32 -5.14 -20.47
CA PRO A 18 18.21 -4.43 -19.84
C PRO A 18 18.30 -4.36 -18.30
N TYR A 19 18.01 -3.20 -17.71
CA TYR A 19 18.02 -2.97 -16.26
C TYR A 19 16.71 -3.32 -15.56
N VAL A 20 15.62 -3.37 -16.33
CA VAL A 20 14.28 -3.73 -15.88
C VAL A 20 13.79 -4.83 -16.79
N SER A 21 13.33 -5.92 -16.19
CA SER A 21 12.64 -6.98 -16.89
C SER A 21 11.14 -6.79 -16.76
N VAL A 22 10.42 -6.95 -17.85
CA VAL A 22 8.94 -7.01 -17.86
C VAL A 22 8.42 -8.44 -17.67
N GLN A 23 9.33 -9.40 -17.46
CA GLN A 23 8.97 -10.79 -17.24
C GLN A 23 8.33 -10.94 -15.85
N PRO A 24 7.05 -11.35 -15.76
CA PRO A 24 6.41 -11.58 -14.47
C PRO A 24 6.91 -12.89 -13.85
N HIS A 25 6.80 -12.97 -12.53
CA HIS A 25 6.85 -14.23 -11.81
C HIS A 25 5.46 -14.89 -11.86
N MET A 26 5.40 -16.19 -12.15
CA MET A 26 4.16 -16.95 -12.28
C MET A 26 4.19 -18.18 -11.37
N THR A 27 3.15 -18.33 -10.55
CA THR A 27 2.94 -19.48 -9.67
C THR A 27 1.51 -19.95 -9.83
N VAL A 28 1.29 -21.27 -9.88
CA VAL A 28 -0.01 -21.90 -10.02
C VAL A 28 -0.33 -22.69 -8.75
N HIS A 29 -1.51 -22.47 -8.18
CA HIS A 29 -2.02 -23.18 -7.00
C HIS A 29 -3.41 -23.73 -7.31
N GLU A 30 -3.65 -25.00 -7.02
CA GLU A 30 -4.97 -25.63 -7.17
C GLU A 30 -5.80 -25.38 -5.91
N ILE A 31 -7.00 -24.85 -6.07
CA ILE A 31 -7.88 -24.49 -4.95
C ILE A 31 -8.38 -25.77 -4.27
N SER A 32 -8.19 -25.84 -2.96
CA SER A 32 -8.59 -26.95 -2.10
C SER A 32 -9.68 -26.53 -1.12
N ASN A 33 -10.35 -27.50 -0.49
CA ASN A 33 -11.34 -27.23 0.56
C ASN A 33 -10.73 -26.62 1.85
N SER A 34 -9.40 -26.64 1.99
CA SER A 34 -8.70 -25.97 3.09
C SER A 34 -8.45 -24.47 2.83
N ASP A 35 -8.55 -24.02 1.58
CA ASP A 35 -8.33 -22.63 1.22
C ASP A 35 -9.59 -21.81 1.53
N GLN A 36 -9.45 -20.81 2.42
CA GLN A 36 -10.59 -19.99 2.84
C GLN A 36 -10.72 -18.68 2.06
N PHE A 37 -9.62 -17.97 1.87
CA PHE A 37 -9.58 -16.71 1.15
C PHE A 37 -8.15 -16.39 0.70
N VAL A 38 -8.03 -15.47 -0.27
CA VAL A 38 -6.75 -14.93 -0.73
C VAL A 38 -6.77 -13.42 -0.53
N VAL A 39 -5.67 -12.87 -0.04
CA VAL A 39 -5.48 -11.41 0.07
C VAL A 39 -4.46 -10.96 -0.97
N LEU A 40 -4.87 -10.01 -1.80
CA LEU A 40 -4.02 -9.31 -2.75
C LEU A 40 -3.99 -7.84 -2.36
N GLY A 41 -2.79 -7.29 -2.19
CA GLY A 41 -2.60 -5.89 -1.82
C GLY A 41 -1.30 -5.35 -2.41
N SER A 42 -1.23 -4.02 -2.56
CA SER A 42 0.03 -3.34 -2.89
C SER A 42 0.95 -3.28 -1.67
N ASP A 43 2.18 -2.85 -1.91
CA ASP A 43 3.16 -2.49 -0.87
C ASP A 43 2.57 -1.59 0.22
N GLY A 44 1.75 -0.59 -0.14
CA GLY A 44 1.13 0.32 0.83
C GLY A 44 0.27 -0.34 1.93
N LEU A 45 -0.18 -1.59 1.75
CA LEU A 45 -0.78 -2.39 2.85
C LEU A 45 0.31 -3.05 3.70
N PHE A 46 1.23 -3.74 3.03
CA PHE A 46 2.26 -4.57 3.65
C PHE A 46 3.41 -3.78 4.28
N ASP A 47 3.51 -2.49 3.98
CA ASP A 47 4.37 -1.52 4.66
C ASP A 47 3.94 -1.31 6.12
N PHE A 48 2.66 -1.51 6.44
CA PHE A 48 2.11 -1.32 7.78
C PHE A 48 1.74 -2.63 8.48
N PHE A 49 1.40 -3.69 7.73
CA PHE A 49 1.01 -4.98 8.30
C PHE A 49 1.85 -6.12 7.75
N SER A 50 2.21 -7.06 8.62
CA SER A 50 2.72 -8.37 8.20
C SER A 50 1.62 -9.25 7.60
N ASN A 51 2.02 -10.22 6.77
CA ASN A 51 1.10 -11.20 6.17
C ASN A 51 0.22 -11.89 7.23
N ASP A 52 0.80 -12.27 8.38
CA ASP A 52 0.08 -12.93 9.46
C ASP A 52 -0.97 -12.02 10.13
N GLU A 53 -0.65 -10.72 10.29
CA GLU A 53 -1.62 -9.75 10.83
C GLU A 53 -2.79 -9.55 9.88
N VAL A 54 -2.52 -9.42 8.57
CA VAL A 54 -3.56 -9.28 7.54
C VAL A 54 -4.50 -10.48 7.55
N VAL A 55 -3.96 -11.70 7.56
CA VAL A 55 -4.76 -12.93 7.60
C VAL A 55 -5.61 -13.00 8.87
N LYS A 56 -5.04 -12.66 10.05
CA LYS A 56 -5.78 -12.63 11.32
C LYS A 56 -6.90 -11.59 11.33
N LEU A 57 -6.65 -10.38 10.81
CA LEU A 57 -7.65 -9.31 10.72
C LEU A 57 -8.81 -9.71 9.82
N VAL A 58 -8.52 -10.21 8.62
CA VAL A 58 -9.55 -10.64 7.66
C VAL A 58 -10.35 -11.82 8.21
N HIS A 59 -9.67 -12.84 8.72
CA HIS A 59 -10.32 -14.03 9.27
C HIS A 59 -11.22 -13.70 10.46
N SER A 60 -10.75 -12.86 11.39
CA SER A 60 -11.57 -12.43 12.53
C SER A 60 -12.77 -11.58 12.11
N TYR A 61 -12.61 -10.71 11.10
CA TYR A 61 -13.70 -9.91 10.57
C TYR A 61 -14.79 -10.75 9.91
N ILE A 62 -14.41 -11.70 9.03
CA ILE A 62 -15.35 -12.57 8.32
C ILE A 62 -16.18 -13.41 9.29
N LEU A 63 -15.56 -13.92 10.36
CA LEU A 63 -16.27 -14.70 11.39
C LEU A 63 -17.29 -13.85 12.17
N CYS A 64 -16.96 -12.60 12.46
CA CYS A 64 -17.83 -11.70 13.21
C CYS A 64 -18.90 -11.01 12.35
N HIS A 65 -18.63 -10.82 11.05
CA HIS A 65 -19.47 -10.06 10.14
C HIS A 65 -19.67 -10.82 8.82
N PRO A 66 -20.54 -11.85 8.78
CA PRO A 66 -20.70 -12.70 7.60
C PRO A 66 -21.22 -11.97 6.34
N SER A 67 -21.83 -10.80 6.50
CA SER A 67 -22.29 -9.94 5.39
C SER A 67 -21.46 -8.66 5.22
N GLY A 68 -20.34 -8.53 5.94
CA GLY A 68 -19.47 -7.36 5.90
C GLY A 68 -18.52 -7.36 4.71
N ASP A 69 -17.84 -6.23 4.51
CA ASP A 69 -16.79 -6.09 3.49
C ASP A 69 -15.39 -6.13 4.17
N PRO A 70 -14.69 -7.28 4.11
CA PRO A 70 -13.37 -7.42 4.75
C PRO A 70 -12.31 -6.51 4.11
N ALA A 71 -12.42 -6.20 2.82
CA ALA A 71 -11.44 -5.33 2.14
C ALA A 71 -11.59 -3.89 2.62
N LYS A 72 -12.83 -3.39 2.71
CA LYS A 72 -13.11 -2.07 3.28
C LYS A 72 -12.60 -1.96 4.72
N TYR A 73 -12.90 -2.96 5.55
CA TYR A 73 -12.41 -3.01 6.92
C TYR A 73 -10.88 -2.96 6.99
N LEU A 74 -10.19 -3.73 6.15
CA LEU A 74 -8.72 -3.74 6.09
C LEU A 74 -8.15 -2.36 5.76
N VAL A 75 -8.77 -1.65 4.80
CA VAL A 75 -8.38 -0.28 4.44
C VAL A 75 -8.62 0.70 5.59
N GLU A 76 -9.73 0.59 6.31
CA GLU A 76 -10.01 1.41 7.49
C GLU A 76 -8.96 1.19 8.59
N GLN A 77 -8.58 -0.07 8.86
CA GLN A 77 -7.51 -0.39 9.81
C GLN A 77 -6.15 0.16 9.34
N LEU A 78 -5.88 0.13 8.04
CA LEU A 78 -4.67 0.69 7.45
C LEU A 78 -4.57 2.20 7.63
N VAL A 79 -5.66 2.93 7.36
CA VAL A 79 -5.68 4.38 7.56
C VAL A 79 -5.41 4.74 9.02
N MET A 80 -6.03 4.03 9.96
CA MET A 80 -5.80 4.23 11.40
C MET A 80 -4.35 3.95 11.77
N ARG A 81 -3.80 2.80 11.37
CA ARG A 81 -2.41 2.43 11.66
C ARG A 81 -1.41 3.38 11.01
N ALA A 82 -1.68 3.83 9.78
CA ALA A 82 -0.85 4.82 9.11
C ALA A 82 -0.86 6.17 9.84
N ALA A 83 -2.02 6.61 10.33
CA ALA A 83 -2.13 7.82 11.15
C ALA A 83 -1.35 7.70 12.47
N ASP A 84 -1.43 6.54 13.13
CA ASP A 84 -0.69 6.26 14.37
C ASP A 84 0.83 6.21 14.13
N CYS A 85 1.26 5.52 13.07
CA CYS A 85 2.67 5.47 12.66
C CYS A 85 3.20 6.84 12.22
N ALA A 86 2.34 7.69 11.65
CA ALA A 86 2.66 9.08 11.29
C ALA A 86 2.59 10.06 12.48
N GLY A 87 2.42 9.56 13.71
CA GLY A 87 2.33 10.35 14.93
C GLY A 87 3.31 11.54 14.91
N THR A 88 2.78 12.76 15.11
CA THR A 88 3.50 14.04 15.08
C THR A 88 3.96 14.60 13.72
N ILE A 89 3.17 14.49 12.64
CA ILE A 89 3.18 15.61 11.67
C ILE A 89 2.51 16.81 12.36
N SER A 90 3.37 17.68 12.89
CA SER A 90 3.07 18.95 13.52
C SER A 90 1.71 19.53 13.12
N MET A 91 0.87 19.75 14.14
CA MET A 91 -0.33 20.60 14.14
C MET A 91 -0.01 22.09 13.81
N ARG A 92 1.01 22.32 12.97
CA ARG A 92 1.38 23.60 12.36
C ARG A 92 1.20 23.60 10.84
N CYS A 93 1.26 22.45 10.15
CA CYS A 93 1.13 22.45 8.69
C CYS A 93 -0.31 22.63 8.19
N ILE A 94 -1.30 22.20 8.98
CA ILE A 94 -2.72 22.35 8.60
C ILE A 94 -3.27 23.74 8.96
N THR A 95 -2.67 24.42 9.95
CA THR A 95 -3.04 25.80 10.33
C THR A 95 -2.40 26.87 9.45
N SER A 96 -1.37 26.54 8.65
CA SER A 96 -0.80 27.45 7.64
C SER A 96 -1.55 27.47 6.30
N LEU A 97 -2.61 26.67 6.16
CA LEU A 97 -3.46 26.62 4.96
C LEU A 97 -4.85 27.25 5.18
N SER A 98 -4.96 28.24 6.07
CA SER A 98 -6.12 29.14 6.04
C SER A 98 -5.92 30.16 4.92
N PRO A 99 -6.87 30.33 3.98
CA PRO A 99 -6.76 31.33 2.93
C PRO A 99 -6.74 32.71 3.60
N SER A 100 -5.69 33.47 3.34
CA SER A 100 -5.63 34.89 3.67
C SER A 100 -6.74 35.60 2.91
N ASN A 101 -7.92 35.73 3.53
CA ASN A 101 -8.89 36.73 3.17
C ASN A 101 -8.29 38.09 3.54
N HIS A 102 -7.75 38.78 2.54
CA HIS A 102 -7.62 40.23 2.57
C HIS A 102 -8.15 40.80 1.26
N PHE A 103 -8.93 41.86 1.41
CA PHE A 103 -9.66 42.65 0.42
C PHE A 103 -8.86 43.00 -0.84
#